data_AF-F0FX82-F1
#
_entry.id   AF-F0FX82-F1
#
_cell.length_a   1.000
_cell.length_b   1.000
_cell.length_c   1.000
_cell.angle_alpha   90.00
_cell.angle_beta   90.00
_cell.angle_gamma   90.00
#
_symmetry.space_group_name_H-M   'P 1'
#
loop_
_entity.id
_entity.type
_entity.pdbx_description
1 polymer ?
#
loop_
_entity_poly.entity_id
_entity_poly.type
_entity_poly.pdbx_seq_one_letter_code
_entity_poly.pdbx_strand_id
1 'polypeptide(L)'
;MKVDHRSIPYYLVLRGGGSPYVLNADRLVIRREASPLLRAFARNQGRFSSIDGAVWNAFSDTEGLSAVERRETRFYALVKGTETEHQLQLLTTL
;
A
#
# COMPACT_ATOMS: atom_id res chain seq x y z
N MET A 1 -1.14 -24.34 -2.46
CA MET A 1 -1.08 -23.23 -3.45
C MET A 1 -0.02 -22.28 -2.95
N LYS A 2 1.02 -21.97 -3.74
CA LYS A 2 1.97 -20.92 -3.36
C LYS A 2 1.27 -19.58 -3.51
N VAL A 3 1.33 -18.73 -2.48
CA VAL A 3 0.79 -17.36 -2.57
C VAL A 3 1.55 -16.60 -3.66
N ASP A 4 0.83 -15.98 -4.60
CA ASP A 4 1.44 -15.04 -5.52
C ASP A 4 1.80 -13.76 -4.76
N HIS A 5 3.08 -13.61 -4.46
CA HIS A 5 3.61 -12.46 -3.73
C HIS A 5 3.32 -11.12 -4.41
N ARG A 6 3.13 -11.13 -5.74
CA ARG A 6 2.79 -9.91 -6.49
C ARG A 6 1.37 -9.45 -6.25
N SER A 7 0.49 -10.33 -5.79
CA SER A 7 -0.92 -10.06 -5.52
C SER A 7 -1.20 -9.71 -4.04
N ILE A 8 -0.19 -9.78 -3.16
CA ILE A 8 -0.31 -9.46 -1.74
C ILE A 8 -0.36 -7.93 -1.54
N PRO A 9 -1.41 -7.39 -0.89
CA PRO A 9 -1.41 -6.02 -0.39
C PRO A 9 -0.29 -5.82 0.63
N TYR A 10 0.74 -5.08 0.25
CA TYR A 10 1.88 -4.75 1.12
C TYR A 10 1.83 -3.31 1.61
N TYR A 11 1.40 -2.39 0.74
CA TYR A 11 1.24 -0.98 1.08
C TYR A 11 -0.14 -0.48 0.72
N LEU A 12 -0.72 0.35 1.60
CA LEU A 12 -1.91 1.13 1.30
C LEU A 12 -1.54 2.61 1.28
N VAL A 13 -1.56 3.23 0.11
CA VAL A 13 -1.25 4.65 -0.09
C VAL A 13 -2.55 5.46 -0.09
N LEU A 14 -2.65 6.43 0.82
CA LEU A 14 -3.75 7.39 0.92
C LEU A 14 -3.33 8.73 0.31
N ARG A 15 -4.05 9.15 -0.73
CA ARG A 15 -3.91 10.48 -1.33
C ARG A 15 -4.81 11.49 -0.62
N GLY A 16 -4.38 12.75 -0.54
CA GLY A 16 -5.23 13.85 -0.11
C GLY A 16 -6.38 14.06 -1.10
N GLY A 17 -7.56 13.50 -0.80
CA GLY A 17 -8.78 13.69 -1.60
C GLY A 17 -9.05 12.67 -2.71
N GLY A 18 -8.19 11.68 -2.91
CA GLY A 18 -8.33 10.65 -3.96
C GLY A 18 -8.61 9.24 -3.45
N SER A 19 -8.94 8.34 -4.38
CA SER A 19 -8.95 6.88 -4.11
C SER A 19 -7.55 6.40 -3.72
N PRO A 20 -7.44 5.48 -2.75
CA PRO A 20 -6.16 4.96 -2.33
C PRO A 20 -5.59 3.99 -3.35
N TYR A 21 -4.28 3.83 -3.34
CA TYR A 21 -3.61 2.75 -4.06
C TYR A 21 -3.29 1.61 -3.10
N VAL A 22 -3.51 0.39 -3.55
CA VAL A 22 -2.99 -0.82 -2.91
C VAL A 22 -1.83 -1.31 -3.76
N LEU A 23 -0.67 -1.49 -3.13
CA LEU A 23 0.56 -1.86 -3.78
C LEU A 23 1.11 -3.14 -3.16
N ASN A 24 1.87 -3.88 -3.96
CA ASN A 24 2.63 -5.03 -3.50
C ASN A 24 4.00 -4.62 -2.91
N ALA A 25 4.81 -5.61 -2.54
CA ALA A 25 6.14 -5.39 -1.95
C ALA A 25 7.08 -4.59 -2.88
N ASP A 26 6.92 -4.73 -4.20
CA ASP A 26 7.68 -4.02 -5.22
C ASP A 26 7.15 -2.58 -5.48
N ARG A 27 6.15 -2.13 -4.71
CA ARG A 27 5.46 -0.84 -4.88
C ARG A 27 4.82 -0.68 -6.26
N LEU A 28 4.37 -1.81 -6.83
CA LEU A 28 3.54 -1.82 -8.02
C LEU A 28 2.07 -1.78 -7.59
N VAL A 29 1.28 -0.95 -8.27
CA VAL A 29 -0.16 -0.85 -8.02
C VAL A 29 -0.84 -2.15 -8.42
N ILE A 30 -1.48 -2.80 -7.46
CA ILE A 30 -2.30 -4.00 -7.70
C ILE A 30 -3.79 -3.66 -7.72
N ARG A 31 -4.22 -2.62 -7.00
CA ARG A 31 -5.60 -2.13 -6.99
C ARG A 31 -5.62 -0.61 -6.81
N ARG A 32 -6.54 0.07 -7.50
CA ARG A 32 -6.78 1.53 -7.38
C ARG A 32 -7.90 1.88 -6.40
N GLU A 33 -8.24 0.91 -5.56
CA GLU A 33 -9.22 1.02 -4.50
C GLU A 33 -8.83 0.07 -3.36
N ALA A 34 -9.31 0.38 -2.17
CA ALA A 34 -9.12 -0.46 -0.98
C ALA A 34 -10.47 -0.68 -0.33
N SER A 35 -10.78 -1.93 -0.01
CA SER A 35 -12.01 -2.28 0.68
C SER A 35 -12.08 -1.59 2.05
N PRO A 36 -13.29 -1.43 2.61
CA PRO A 36 -13.45 -0.93 3.97
C PRO A 36 -12.66 -1.75 5.00
N LEU A 37 -12.59 -3.08 4.83
CA LEU A 37 -11.86 -3.97 5.72
C LEU A 37 -10.36 -3.74 5.64
N LEU A 38 -9.80 -3.62 4.43
CA LEU A 38 -8.37 -3.34 4.25
C LEU A 38 -7.99 -1.98 4.84
N ARG A 39 -8.85 -0.97 4.68
CA ARG A 39 -8.66 0.35 5.30
C ARG A 39 -8.70 0.29 6.83
N ALA A 40 -9.65 -0.46 7.41
CA ALA A 40 -9.74 -0.65 8.84
C ALA A 40 -8.53 -1.41 9.39
N PHE A 41 -8.08 -2.46 8.69
CA PHE A 41 -6.86 -3.19 9.01
C PHE A 41 -5.63 -2.28 9.00
N ALA A 42 -5.45 -1.50 7.93
CA ALA A 42 -4.33 -0.58 7.81
C ALA A 42 -4.34 0.49 8.93
N ARG A 43 -5.51 1.02 9.27
CA ARG A 43 -5.69 1.94 10.40
C ARG A 43 -5.27 1.32 11.72
N ASN A 44 -5.61 0.05 11.95
CA ASN A 44 -5.25 -0.65 13.17
C ASN A 44 -3.73 -0.96 13.27
N GLN A 45 -3.03 -1.07 12.14
CA GLN A 45 -1.56 -1.18 12.10
C GLN A 45 -0.87 0.13 12.54
N GLY A 46 -1.57 1.26 12.50
CA GLY A 46 -1.25 2.52 13.19
C GLY A 46 -0.08 3.34 12.63
N ARG A 47 0.81 2.75 11.81
CA ARG A 47 1.99 3.46 11.28
C ARG A 47 1.75 4.01 9.89
N PHE A 48 1.62 5.34 9.82
CA PHE A 48 1.72 6.09 8.58
C PHE A 48 3.15 6.58 8.33
N SER A 49 3.53 6.66 7.07
CA SER A 49 4.76 7.31 6.63
C SER A 49 4.55 8.08 5.34
N SER A 50 5.41 9.06 5.07
CA SER A 50 5.35 9.87 3.84
C SER A 50 5.93 9.11 2.65
N ILE A 51 5.40 9.38 1.45
CA ILE A 51 5.99 8.88 0.19
C ILE A 51 6.97 9.90 -0.45
N ASP A 52 7.33 10.97 0.25
CA ASP A 52 8.25 12.01 -0.26
C ASP A 52 9.73 11.57 -0.38
N GLY A 53 10.04 10.31 -0.10
CA GLY A 53 11.40 9.75 -0.17
C GLY A 53 11.74 9.15 -1.54
N ALA A 54 13.05 9.12 -1.87
CA ALA A 54 13.55 8.57 -3.14
C ALA A 54 13.08 7.14 -3.45
N VAL A 55 12.84 6.36 -2.40
CA VAL A 55 12.30 4.99 -2.42
C VAL A 55 10.93 4.90 -3.14
N TRP A 56 10.18 6.00 -3.19
CA TRP A 56 8.86 6.13 -3.79
C TRP A 56 8.88 6.89 -5.12
N ASN A 57 10.05 7.32 -5.62
CA ASN A 57 10.14 8.07 -6.88
C ASN A 57 9.57 7.28 -8.04
N ALA A 58 9.99 6.02 -8.24
CA ALA A 58 9.51 5.21 -9.35
C ALA A 58 7.97 5.05 -9.37
N PHE A 59 7.37 4.76 -8.20
CA PHE A 59 5.90 4.72 -8.06
C PHE A 59 5.26 6.07 -8.39
N SER A 60 5.81 7.14 -7.81
CA SER A 60 5.25 8.48 -7.93
C SER A 60 5.41 9.04 -9.33
N ASP A 61 6.49 8.72 -10.03
CA ASP A 61 6.74 9.09 -11.43
C ASP A 61 5.78 8.32 -12.35
N THR A 62 5.59 7.02 -12.08
CA THR A 62 4.66 6.16 -12.84
C THR A 62 3.21 6.63 -12.69
N GLU A 63 2.80 7.01 -11.48
CA GLU A 63 1.44 7.49 -11.20
C GLU A 63 1.26 9.01 -11.43
N GLY A 64 2.31 9.71 -11.89
CA GLY A 64 2.24 11.14 -12.19
C GLY A 64 2.01 12.04 -10.96
N LEU A 65 2.42 11.61 -9.77
CA LEU A 65 2.27 12.37 -8.53
C LEU A 65 3.29 13.52 -8.49
N SER A 66 2.76 14.74 -8.40
CA SER A 66 3.54 15.95 -8.20
C SER A 66 4.26 15.98 -6.85
N ALA A 67 5.29 16.82 -6.72
CA ALA A 67 6.01 16.98 -5.46
C ALA A 67 5.10 17.43 -4.29
N VAL A 68 4.07 18.23 -4.58
CA VAL A 68 3.08 18.66 -3.58
C VAL A 68 2.23 17.45 -3.14
N GLU A 69 1.71 16.68 -4.09
CA GLU A 69 0.94 15.47 -3.77
C GLU A 69 1.76 14.44 -2.99
N ARG A 70 3.05 14.27 -3.30
CA ARG A 70 3.94 13.36 -2.54
C ARG A 70 4.06 13.77 -1.08
N ARG A 71 4.13 15.06 -0.79
CA ARG A 71 4.22 15.62 0.57
C ARG A 71 2.95 15.44 1.38
N GLU A 72 1.80 15.38 0.73
CA GLU A 72 0.50 15.15 1.37
C GLU A 72 0.14 13.67 1.43
N THR A 73 0.66 12.87 0.51
CA THR A 73 0.38 11.45 0.40
C THR A 73 1.08 10.67 1.52
N ARG A 74 0.32 9.79 2.16
CA ARG A 74 0.80 8.93 3.24
C ARG A 74 0.55 7.48 2.88
N PHE A 75 1.31 6.58 3.45
CA PHE A 75 1.09 5.14 3.26
C PHE A 75 1.11 4.39 4.58
N TYR A 76 0.41 3.27 4.61
CA TYR A 76 0.53 2.22 5.63
C TYR A 76 1.33 1.04 5.09
N ALA A 77 2.23 0.51 5.91
CA ALA A 77 2.77 -0.83 5.69
C ALA A 77 1.79 -1.87 6.28
N LEU A 78 1.31 -2.78 5.44
CA LEU A 78 0.34 -3.82 5.82
C LEU A 78 1.02 -5.09 6.32
N VAL A 79 2.29 -5.28 5.94
CA VAL A 79 3.13 -6.43 6.26
C VAL A 79 4.37 -5.95 7.02
N LYS A 80 4.67 -6.57 8.16
CA LYS A 80 5.81 -6.30 9.04
C LYS A 80 7.00 -7.22 8.80
N GLY A 81 6.82 -8.29 8.01
CA GLY A 81 7.83 -9.30 7.71
C GLY A 81 7.83 -10.47 8.70
N THR A 82 6.92 -10.49 9.66
CA THR A 82 6.74 -11.59 10.64
C THR A 82 5.47 -12.40 10.38
N GLU A 83 4.72 -12.04 9.35
CA GLU A 83 3.46 -12.67 8.97
C GLU A 83 3.69 -14.08 8.40
N THR A 84 2.78 -14.99 8.72
CA THR A 84 2.75 -16.32 8.12
C THR A 84 2.18 -16.28 6.70
N GLU A 85 2.48 -17.30 5.89
CA GLU A 85 1.91 -17.42 4.54
C GLU A 85 0.37 -17.34 4.55
N HIS A 86 -0.27 -17.93 5.56
CA HIS A 86 -1.72 -17.86 5.72
C HIS A 86 -2.23 -16.44 5.99
N GLN A 87 -1.52 -15.66 6.82
CA GLN A 87 -1.87 -14.26 7.08
C GLN A 87 -1.69 -13.39 5.83
N LEU A 88 -0.61 -13.63 5.08
CA LEU A 88 -0.39 -12.97 3.80
C LEU A 88 -1.47 -13.30 2.77
N GLN A 89 -1.94 -14.55 2.75
CA GLN A 89 -3.04 -14.96 1.88
C GLN A 89 -4.36 -14.30 2.29
N LEU A 90 -4.64 -14.18 3.60
CA LEU A 90 -5.82 -13.47 4.09
C LEU A 90 -5.85 -12.02 3.58
N LEU A 91 -4.70 -11.32 3.58
CA LEU A 91 -4.61 -9.95 3.07
C LEU A 91 -5.04 -9.84 1.61
N THR A 92 -4.82 -10.86 0.77
CA THR A 92 -5.28 -10.83 -0.63
C THR A 92 -6.79 -10.83 -0.77
N THR A 93 -7.52 -11.28 0.25
CA THR A 93 -8.98 -11.39 0.26
C THR A 93 -9.68 -10.16 0.86
N LEU A 94 -8.92 -9.29 1.54
CA LEU A 94 -9.37 -7.99 1.99
C LEU A 94 -9.38 -7.01 0.82
#